data_AF-X1GCX2-F1
#
_entry.id   AF-X1GCX2-F1
#
_cell.length_a   1.000
_cell.length_b   1.000
_cell.length_c   1.000
_cell.angle_alpha   90.00
_cell.angle_beta   90.00
_cell.angle_gamma   90.00
#
_symmetry.space_group_name_H-M   'P 1'
#
loop_
_entity.id
_entity.type
_entity.pdbx_description
1 polymer ?
#
loop_
_entity_poly.entity_id
_entity_poly.type
_entity_poly.pdbx_seq_one_letter_code
_entity_poly.pdbx_strand_id
1 'polypeptide(L)' 'MQEHTPTYDEALSLLKEFNKGEGLLKHAYSVEGVMRYIARKLGEDEEKWGIIGLIHDLDYERFPE' A
#
# COMPACT_ATOMS: atom_id res chain seq x y z
N MET A 1 -23.59 2.78 -3.12
CA MET A 1 -22.17 2.74 -3.54
C MET A 1 -21.84 1.27 -3.76
N GLN A 2 -21.30 0.89 -4.92
CA GLN A 2 -20.77 -0.47 -5.06
C GLN A 2 -19.48 -0.57 -4.23
N GLU A 3 -19.30 -1.69 -3.53
CA GLU A 3 -18.04 -2.01 -2.87
C GLU A 3 -17.04 -2.40 -3.96
N HIS A 4 -15.98 -1.60 -4.11
CA HIS A 4 -14.86 -1.87 -5.02
C HIS A 4 -13.64 -2.19 -4.18
N THR A 5 -13.12 -3.42 -4.32
CA THR A 5 -11.82 -3.78 -3.75
C THR A 5 -10.76 -3.48 -4.80
N PRO A 6 -9.81 -2.58 -4.54
CA PRO A 6 -8.78 -2.26 -5.51
C PRO A 6 -7.87 -3.47 -5.77
N THR A 7 -7.48 -3.63 -7.02
CA THR A 7 -6.40 -4.51 -7.43
C THR A 7 -5.04 -3.94 -7.02
N TYR A 8 -4.02 -4.79 -7.00
CA TYR A 8 -2.65 -4.34 -6.72
C TYR A 8 -2.19 -3.24 -7.71
N ASP A 9 -2.51 -3.38 -9.00
CA ASP A 9 -2.12 -2.40 -10.02
C ASP A 9 -2.83 -1.06 -9.86
N GLU A 10 -4.10 -1.07 -9.44
CA GLU A 10 -4.84 0.15 -9.10
C GLU A 10 -4.20 0.84 -7.87
N ALA A 11 -3.89 0.07 -6.82
CA ALA A 11 -3.24 0.58 -5.63
C ALA A 11 -1.84 1.15 -5.91
N LEU A 12 -1.04 0.47 -6.73
CA LEU A 12 0.29 0.91 -7.15
C LEU A 12 0.23 2.16 -8.02
N SER A 13 -0.75 2.24 -8.92
CA SER A 13 -0.98 3.41 -9.75
C SER A 13 -1.31 4.63 -8.90
N LEU A 14 -2.18 4.44 -7.90
CA LEU A 14 -2.57 5.48 -6.96
C LEU A 14 -1.39 5.94 -6.09
N LEU A 15 -0.59 5.01 -5.55
CA LEU A 15 0.62 5.34 -4.80
C LEU A 15 1.56 6.24 -5.60
N LYS A 16 1.82 5.87 -6.87
CA LYS A 16 2.69 6.65 -7.77
C LYS A 16 2.06 7.96 -8.23
N GLU A 17 0.74 8.09 -8.19
CA GLU A 17 0.05 9.34 -8.47
C GLU A 17 0.28 10.34 -7.35
N PHE A 18 0.10 9.91 -6.10
CA PHE A 18 0.13 10.77 -4.92
C PHE A 18 1.53 10.98 -4.34
N ASN A 19 2.45 10.04 -4.57
CA ASN A 19 3.83 10.09 -4.09
C ASN A 19 4.80 10.08 -5.28
N LYS A 20 5.61 11.13 -5.40
CA LYS A 20 6.65 11.26 -6.44
C LYS A 20 8.05 11.05 -5.89
N GLY A 21 8.25 11.21 -4.59
CA GLY A 21 9.54 10.98 -3.94
C GLY A 21 9.92 9.50 -3.90
N GLU A 22 11.12 9.17 -4.35
CA GLU A 22 11.64 7.79 -4.26
C GLU A 22 11.67 7.26 -2.82
N GLY A 23 11.85 8.14 -1.83
CA GLY A 23 11.86 7.77 -0.41
C GLY A 23 10.51 7.20 0.04
N LEU A 24 9.40 7.88 -0.29
CA LEU A 24 8.05 7.43 0.06
C LEU A 24 7.65 6.17 -0.70
N LEU A 25 8.04 6.04 -1.97
CA LEU A 25 7.84 4.80 -2.70
C LEU A 25 8.59 3.62 -2.07
N LYS A 26 9.86 3.80 -1.70
CA LYS A 26 10.66 2.76 -1.03
C LYS A 26 10.08 2.40 0.35
N HIS A 27 9.58 3.39 1.09
CA HIS A 27 8.87 3.18 2.35
C HIS A 27 7.64 2.31 2.16
N ALA A 28 6.74 2.68 1.24
CA ALA A 28 5.54 1.93 0.92
C ALA A 28 5.84 0.48 0.52
N TYR A 29 6.82 0.24 -0.36
CA TYR A 29 7.24 -1.13 -0.73
C TYR A 29 7.81 -1.93 0.44
N SER A 30 8.53 -1.26 1.35
CA SER A 30 9.07 -1.91 2.55
C SER A 30 7.94 -2.34 3.49
N VAL A 31 6.95 -1.46 3.69
CA VAL A 31 5.77 -1.75 4.52
C VAL A 31 4.92 -2.85 3.89
N GLU A 32 4.66 -2.80 2.58
CA GLU A 32 4.00 -3.90 1.85
C GLU A 32 4.68 -5.25 2.14
N GLY A 33 6.01 -5.32 2.01
CA GLY A 33 6.77 -6.54 2.26
C GLY A 33 6.62 -7.07 3.69
N VAL A 34 6.66 -6.17 4.68
CA VAL A 34 6.43 -6.51 6.10
C VAL A 34 5.01 -7.04 6.30
N MET A 35 4.00 -6.37 5.73
CA MET A 35 2.60 -6.75 5.87
C MET A 35 2.32 -8.12 5.25
N ARG A 36 2.87 -8.40 4.06
CA ARG A 36 2.80 -9.74 3.43
C ARG A 36 3.46 -10.81 4.30
N TYR A 37 4.63 -10.52 4.85
CA TYR A 37 5.32 -11.46 5.74
C TYR A 37 4.49 -11.79 6.98
N ILE A 38 3.93 -10.77 7.64
CA ILE A 38 3.09 -10.95 8.84
C ILE A 38 1.81 -11.70 8.48
N ALA A 39 1.14 -11.37 7.38
CA ALA A 39 -0.05 -12.07 6.91
C ALA A 39 0.23 -13.56 6.73
N ARG A 40 1.32 -13.92 6.06
CA ARG A 40 1.75 -15.32 5.88
C ARG A 40 2.01 -16.03 7.21
N LYS A 41 2.58 -15.33 8.21
CA LYS A 41 2.83 -15.88 9.55
C LYS A 41 1.55 -16.11 10.34
N LEU A 42 0.52 -15.31 10.12
CA LEU A 42 -0.76 -15.39 10.82
C LEU A 42 -1.82 -16.21 10.07
N GLY A 43 -1.54 -16.67 8.85
CA GLY A 43 -2.50 -17.40 8.02
C GLY A 43 -3.56 -16.50 7.38
N GLU A 44 -3.26 -15.23 7.22
CA GLU A 44 -4.12 -14.21 6.62
C GLU A 44 -3.85 -14.05 5.11
N ASP A 45 -4.71 -13.31 4.42
CA ASP A 45 -4.59 -13.01 2.99
C ASP A 45 -3.42 -12.06 2.70
N GLU A 46 -2.34 -12.60 2.12
CA GLU A 46 -1.14 -11.85 1.76
C GLU A 46 -1.39 -10.73 0.73
N GLU A 47 -2.31 -10.91 -0.22
CA GLU A 47 -2.57 -9.91 -1.24
C GLU A 47 -3.32 -8.73 -0.65
N LYS A 48 -4.36 -9.00 0.13
CA LYS A 48 -5.11 -7.98 0.86
C LYS A 48 -4.19 -7.14 1.76
N TRP A 49 -3.38 -7.78 2.59
CA TRP A 49 -2.48 -7.09 3.51
C TRP A 49 -1.32 -6.39 2.79
N GLY A 50 -0.86 -6.94 1.67
CA GLY A 50 0.10 -6.25 0.80
C GLY A 50 -0.46 -4.95 0.24
N ILE A 51 -1.67 -4.97 -0.31
CA ILE A 51 -2.35 -3.77 -0.82
C ILE A 51 -2.53 -2.73 0.29
N ILE A 52 -3.01 -3.14 1.47
CA ILE A 52 -3.16 -2.24 2.63
C ILE A 52 -1.81 -1.59 2.99
N GLY A 53 -0.73 -2.38 3.07
CA GLY A 53 0.61 -1.86 3.36
C GLY A 53 1.14 -0.90 2.29
N LEU A 54 0.83 -1.16 1.02
CA LEU A 54 1.28 -0.34 -0.11
C LEU A 54 0.68 1.08 -0.06
N ILE A 55 -0.57 1.23 0.36
CA ILE A 55 -1.30 2.52 0.34
C ILE A 55 -1.60 3.08 1.73
N HIS A 56 -0.98 2.56 2.80
CA HIS A 56 -1.30 2.95 4.18
C HIS A 56 -1.12 4.47 4.44
N ASP A 57 -0.08 5.07 3.87
CA ASP A 57 0.28 6.49 4.00
C ASP A 57 0.20 7.20 2.63
N LEU A 58 -0.89 6.98 1.89
CA LEU A 58 -1.03 7.44 0.51
C LEU A 58 -0.92 8.96 0.34
N ASP A 59 -1.42 9.73 1.30
CA ASP A 59 -1.61 11.17 1.23
C ASP A 59 -0.54 11.99 1.97
N TYR A 60 0.46 11.33 2.56
CA TYR A 60 1.52 11.96 3.35
C TYR A 60 2.24 13.12 2.62
N GLU A 61 2.54 12.94 1.33
CA GLU A 61 3.23 13.97 0.53
C GLU A 61 2.32 15.18 0.19
N ARG A 62 1.00 14.97 0.15
CA ARG A 62 0.00 15.99 -0.19
C ARG A 62 -0.59 16.70 1.04
N PHE A 63 -0.64 16.03 2.19
CA PHE A 63 -1.18 16.55 3.45
C PHE A 63 -0.29 16.12 4.63
N PRO A 64 0.87 16.77 4.84
CA PRO A 64 1.80 16.41 5.90
C PRO A 64 1.42 16.94 7.30
N GLU A 65 0.21 17.50 7.48
CA GLU A 65 -0.27 18.05 8.77
C GLU A 65 -0.95 17.01 9.67
#